data_AF-A0A970WKN7-F1
#
_entry.id   AF-A0A970WKN7-F1
#
_cell.length_a   1.000
_cell.length_b   1.000
_cell.length_c   1.000
_cell.angle_alpha   90.00
_cell.angle_beta   90.00
_cell.angle_gamma   90.00
#
_symmetry.space_group_name_H-M   'P 1'
#
loop_
_entity.id
_entity.type
_entity.pdbx_description
1 polymer ?
#
loop_
_entity_poly.entity_id
_entity_poly.type
_entity_poly.pdbx_seq_one_letter_code
_entity_poly.pdbx_strand_id
1 'polypeptide(L)'
;MKLDDLDKTRSFAPQLFCRGEPTNEWGLEELGVYATLQHRQILDGEKLLTPAYWRLGHALALAKDAFKHGKWAQYLKDLGIDKTRAAKARAIYRSFGSPDEVAKLTVEEAYAERERRQPARADDDGADVAPASEREVRQLRKSVKSIAEQTESVVDAAAFAPPEEARILIPVIQNAIQHLQELVTYLEQQAATTGVVSVASVKRLRP
;
A
#
# COMPACT_ATOMS: atom_id res chain seq x y z
N MET A 1 75.99 -5.18 -17.81
CA MET A 1 75.77 -5.47 -16.39
C MET A 1 74.39 -4.92 -16.03
N LYS A 2 73.45 -5.83 -15.76
CA LYS A 2 72.10 -5.70 -15.18
C LYS A 2 71.00 -4.92 -15.92
N LEU A 3 70.10 -5.71 -16.51
CA LEU A 3 68.65 -5.51 -16.52
C LEU A 3 68.09 -5.55 -15.08
N ASP A 4 66.82 -5.10 -14.95
CA ASP A 4 65.75 -5.54 -14.04
C ASP A 4 65.12 -4.33 -13.32
N ASP A 5 63.97 -3.81 -13.75
CA ASP A 5 62.58 -4.32 -13.61
C ASP A 5 61.87 -3.87 -12.33
N LEU A 6 60.54 -3.73 -12.45
CA LEU A 6 59.49 -3.37 -11.46
C LEU A 6 59.17 -1.86 -11.44
N ASP A 7 58.36 -1.27 -12.32
CA ASP A 7 57.04 -1.66 -12.84
C ASP A 7 56.04 -2.20 -11.80
N LYS A 8 54.88 -1.51 -11.73
CA LYS A 8 53.59 -1.95 -11.18
C LYS A 8 53.51 -2.34 -9.70
N THR A 9 53.35 -1.34 -8.85
CA THR A 9 52.39 -1.41 -7.72
C THR A 9 51.05 -0.80 -8.13
N ARG A 10 50.46 -1.28 -9.24
CA ARG A 10 49.00 -1.30 -9.34
C ARG A 10 48.56 -2.46 -8.48
N SER A 11 48.03 -2.14 -7.30
CA SER A 11 47.29 -3.07 -6.46
C SER A 11 46.21 -3.73 -7.31
N PHE A 12 46.51 -4.90 -7.86
CA PHE A 12 45.51 -5.84 -8.32
C PHE A 12 44.92 -6.45 -7.06
N ALA A 13 43.96 -5.76 -6.44
CA ALA A 13 43.03 -6.46 -5.57
C ALA A 13 42.51 -7.66 -6.37
N PRO A 14 42.65 -8.91 -5.87
CA PRO A 14 42.14 -10.05 -6.58
C PRO A 14 40.66 -9.79 -6.78
N GLN A 15 40.23 -9.65 -8.03
CA GLN A 15 38.82 -9.80 -8.34
C GLN A 15 38.52 -11.25 -7.97
N LEU A 16 37.99 -11.46 -6.77
CA LEU A 16 37.53 -12.75 -6.27
C LEU A 16 36.39 -13.18 -7.19
N PHE A 17 36.75 -13.72 -8.35
CA PHE A 17 35.83 -14.38 -9.24
C PHE A 17 35.47 -15.71 -8.58
N CYS A 18 34.42 -15.70 -7.77
CA CYS A 18 33.83 -16.89 -7.16
C CYS A 18 33.40 -17.83 -8.30
N ARG A 19 34.27 -18.79 -8.67
CA ARG A 19 33.95 -19.84 -9.64
C ARG A 19 33.25 -20.98 -8.89
N GLY A 20 31.95 -21.12 -9.07
CA GLY A 20 31.15 -22.24 -8.54
C GLY A 20 30.12 -21.83 -7.48
N GLU A 21 29.42 -22.82 -6.95
CA GLU A 21 28.50 -22.66 -5.81
C GLU A 21 29.27 -22.51 -4.50
N PRO A 22 28.74 -21.77 -3.51
CA PRO A 22 29.41 -21.57 -2.23
C PRO A 22 29.55 -22.89 -1.47
N THR A 23 30.70 -23.11 -0.85
CA THR A 23 30.98 -24.30 -0.03
C THR A 23 31.46 -23.88 1.35
N ASN A 24 31.46 -24.82 2.30
CA ASN A 24 31.91 -24.58 3.68
C ASN A 24 33.42 -24.28 3.78
N GLU A 25 34.16 -24.44 2.69
CA GLU A 25 35.60 -24.18 2.61
C GLU A 25 35.91 -22.73 2.21
N TRP A 26 34.92 -21.95 1.78
CA TRP A 26 35.10 -20.56 1.38
C TRP A 26 35.31 -19.63 2.57
N GLY A 27 36.17 -18.62 2.40
CA GLY A 27 36.36 -17.57 3.39
C GLY A 27 35.14 -16.65 3.50
N LEU A 28 34.99 -15.97 4.65
CA LEU A 28 33.88 -15.01 4.87
C LEU A 28 33.83 -13.90 3.83
N GLU A 29 34.99 -13.41 3.37
CA GLU A 29 35.07 -12.39 2.32
C GLU A 29 34.54 -12.90 0.97
N GLU A 30 34.87 -14.14 0.59
CA GLU A 30 34.40 -14.76 -0.65
C GLU A 30 32.89 -15.00 -0.62
N LEU A 31 32.36 -15.47 0.53
CA LEU A 31 30.92 -15.61 0.75
C LEU A 31 30.21 -14.26 0.69
N GLY A 32 30.80 -13.20 1.25
CA GLY A 32 30.26 -11.84 1.19
C GLY A 32 30.17 -11.30 -0.24
N VAL A 33 31.22 -11.51 -1.05
CA VAL A 33 31.23 -11.15 -2.48
C VAL A 33 30.16 -11.92 -3.25
N TYR A 34 30.06 -13.23 -3.04
CA TYR A 34 29.05 -14.07 -3.68
C TYR A 34 27.62 -13.65 -3.31
N ALA A 35 27.33 -13.43 -2.02
CA ALA A 35 26.03 -12.98 -1.56
C ALA A 35 25.63 -11.63 -2.17
N THR A 36 26.56 -10.69 -2.25
CA THR A 36 26.33 -9.38 -2.89
C THR A 36 26.03 -9.53 -4.38
N LEU A 37 26.74 -10.42 -5.07
CA LEU A 37 26.52 -10.70 -6.49
C LEU A 37 25.13 -11.32 -6.72
N GLN A 38 24.75 -12.33 -5.94
CA GLN A 38 23.43 -12.97 -6.02
C GLN A 38 22.32 -11.98 -5.70
N HIS A 39 22.48 -11.17 -4.66
CA HIS A 39 21.52 -10.13 -4.31
C HIS A 39 21.32 -9.14 -5.45
N ARG A 40 22.40 -8.69 -6.09
CA ARG A 40 22.31 -7.82 -7.28
C ARG A 40 21.57 -8.49 -8.43
N GLN A 41 21.85 -9.77 -8.71
CA GLN A 41 21.14 -10.52 -9.75
C GLN A 41 19.64 -10.63 -9.46
N ILE A 42 19.26 -10.83 -8.20
CA ILE A 42 17.86 -10.82 -7.76
C ILE A 42 17.23 -9.45 -8.04
N LEU A 43 17.86 -8.35 -7.59
CA LEU A 43 17.33 -7.00 -7.81
C LEU A 43 17.18 -6.68 -9.31
N ASP A 44 18.16 -7.07 -10.13
CA ASP A 44 18.10 -6.87 -11.57
C ASP A 44 17.00 -7.73 -12.22
N GLY A 45 16.78 -8.95 -11.73
CA GLY A 45 15.64 -9.78 -12.11
C GLY A 45 14.30 -9.21 -11.68
N GLU A 46 14.21 -8.62 -10.49
CA GLU A 46 12.99 -7.97 -9.97
C GLU A 46 12.59 -6.75 -10.79
N LYS A 47 13.55 -5.97 -11.30
CA LYS A 47 13.28 -4.84 -12.21
C LYS A 47 12.54 -5.28 -13.47
N LEU A 48 12.78 -6.51 -13.96
CA LEU A 48 12.04 -7.06 -15.11
C LEU A 48 10.59 -7.38 -14.76
N LEU A 49 10.29 -7.67 -13.48
CA LEU A 49 8.94 -7.96 -13.01
C LEU A 49 8.11 -6.70 -12.80
N THR A 50 8.73 -5.55 -12.50
CA THR A 50 8.01 -4.31 -12.18
C THR A 50 7.11 -3.81 -13.32
N PRO A 51 7.54 -3.80 -14.60
CA PRO A 51 6.65 -3.49 -15.72
C PRO A 51 5.49 -4.48 -15.87
N ALA A 52 5.71 -5.76 -15.55
CA ALA A 52 4.63 -6.77 -15.57
C ALA A 52 3.61 -6.51 -14.46
N TYR A 53 4.05 -6.12 -13.26
CA TYR A 53 3.19 -5.67 -12.17
C TYR A 53 2.38 -4.43 -12.56
N TRP A 54 2.99 -3.46 -13.24
CA TRP A 54 2.27 -2.28 -13.72
C TRP A 54 1.15 -2.66 -14.70
N ARG A 55 1.44 -3.52 -15.69
CA ARG A 55 0.44 -3.99 -16.68
C ARG A 55 -0.68 -4.78 -16.02
N LEU A 56 -0.34 -5.64 -15.05
CA LEU A 56 -1.34 -6.35 -14.25
C LEU A 56 -2.23 -5.36 -13.49
N GLY A 57 -1.63 -4.33 -12.88
CA GLY A 57 -2.35 -3.28 -12.17
C GLY A 57 -3.33 -2.53 -13.05
N HIS A 58 -2.91 -2.18 -14.26
CA HIS A 58 -3.75 -1.54 -15.28
C HIS A 58 -4.96 -2.42 -15.63
N ALA A 59 -4.73 -3.70 -15.96
CA ALA A 59 -5.80 -4.64 -16.30
C ALA A 59 -6.79 -4.83 -15.14
N LEU A 60 -6.28 -4.97 -13.91
CA LEU A 60 -7.12 -5.13 -12.72
C LEU A 60 -7.85 -3.84 -12.33
N ALA A 61 -7.31 -2.66 -12.63
CA ALA A 61 -7.99 -1.40 -12.43
C ALA A 61 -9.21 -1.29 -13.36
N LEU A 62 -9.04 -1.58 -14.66
CA LEU A 62 -10.13 -1.63 -15.63
C LEU A 62 -11.20 -2.67 -15.23
N ALA A 63 -10.76 -3.84 -14.75
CA ALA A 63 -11.66 -4.90 -14.34
C ALA A 63 -12.46 -4.53 -13.08
N LYS A 64 -11.84 -3.87 -12.08
CA LYS A 64 -12.49 -3.56 -10.79
C LYS A 64 -13.77 -2.74 -10.98
N ASP A 65 -13.78 -1.81 -11.94
CA ASP A 65 -14.93 -0.94 -12.21
C ASP A 65 -16.17 -1.71 -12.69
N ALA A 66 -15.99 -2.91 -13.24
CA ALA A 66 -17.08 -3.78 -13.67
C ALA A 66 -17.75 -4.55 -12.50
N PHE A 67 -17.15 -4.59 -11.31
CA PHE A 67 -17.65 -5.37 -10.18
C PHE A 67 -18.23 -4.47 -9.07
N LYS A 68 -19.54 -4.61 -8.79
CA LYS A 68 -20.16 -4.09 -7.56
C LYS A 68 -19.95 -5.06 -6.39
N HIS A 69 -19.78 -4.51 -5.18
CA HIS A 69 -19.59 -5.13 -3.86
C HIS A 69 -19.43 -6.66 -3.79
N GLY A 70 -18.28 -7.12 -3.25
CA GLY A 70 -18.04 -8.52 -2.86
C GLY A 70 -17.58 -9.47 -3.98
N LYS A 71 -17.99 -9.23 -5.24
CA LYS A 71 -17.63 -10.10 -6.38
C LYS A 71 -16.15 -10.01 -6.80
N TRP A 72 -15.47 -8.93 -6.45
CA TRP A 72 -14.07 -8.70 -6.76
C TRP A 72 -13.13 -9.75 -6.16
N ALA A 73 -13.37 -10.14 -4.91
CA ALA A 73 -12.51 -11.12 -4.23
C ALA A 73 -12.62 -12.52 -4.87
N GLN A 74 -13.84 -12.90 -5.28
CA GLN A 74 -14.06 -14.16 -5.98
C GLN A 74 -13.41 -14.16 -7.36
N TYR A 75 -13.54 -13.06 -8.12
CA TYR A 75 -12.89 -12.91 -9.42
C TYR A 75 -11.38 -13.08 -9.34
N LEU A 76 -10.72 -12.49 -8.35
CA LEU A 76 -9.28 -12.68 -8.14
C LEU A 76 -8.93 -14.13 -7.81
N LYS A 77 -9.74 -14.78 -6.97
CA LYS A 77 -9.56 -16.18 -6.59
C LYS A 77 -9.68 -17.11 -7.80
N ASP A 78 -10.67 -16.88 -8.67
CA ASP A 78 -10.89 -17.68 -9.87
C ASP A 78 -9.72 -17.57 -10.86
N LEU A 79 -9.03 -16.42 -10.88
CA LEU A 79 -7.81 -16.21 -11.67
C LEU A 79 -6.53 -16.74 -10.98
N GLY A 80 -6.62 -17.25 -9.75
CA GLY A 80 -5.45 -17.66 -8.97
C GLY A 80 -4.55 -16.48 -8.57
N ILE A 81 -5.06 -15.25 -8.62
CA ILE A 81 -4.32 -14.04 -8.28
C ILE A 81 -4.52 -13.76 -6.80
N ASP A 82 -3.42 -13.80 -6.05
CA ASP A 82 -3.46 -13.41 -4.66
C ASP A 82 -3.93 -11.95 -4.49
N LYS A 83 -4.77 -11.71 -3.47
CA LYS A 83 -5.39 -10.41 -3.23
C LYS A 83 -4.34 -9.32 -2.95
N THR A 84 -3.28 -9.65 -2.22
CA THR A 84 -2.20 -8.70 -1.90
C THR A 84 -1.39 -8.37 -3.15
N ARG A 85 -1.11 -9.37 -3.99
CA ARG A 85 -0.44 -9.17 -5.28
C ARG A 85 -1.26 -8.28 -6.22
N ALA A 86 -2.57 -8.51 -6.30
CA ALA A 86 -3.51 -7.68 -7.06
C ALA A 86 -3.54 -6.23 -6.56
N ALA A 87 -3.56 -6.04 -5.25
CA ALA A 87 -3.52 -4.71 -4.64
C ALA A 87 -2.20 -3.98 -4.95
N LYS A 88 -1.06 -4.66 -4.77
CA LYS A 88 0.28 -4.12 -5.07
C LYS A 88 0.41 -3.68 -6.53
N ALA A 89 -0.03 -4.53 -7.46
CA ALA A 89 -0.04 -4.20 -8.88
C ALA A 89 -0.86 -2.94 -9.19
N ARG A 90 -2.09 -2.86 -8.64
CA ARG A 90 -2.96 -1.68 -8.81
C ARG A 90 -2.39 -0.42 -8.16
N ALA A 91 -1.65 -0.54 -7.05
CA ALA A 91 -0.97 0.59 -6.42
C ALA A 91 0.14 1.14 -7.33
N ILE A 92 1.01 0.28 -7.85
CA ILE A 92 2.06 0.66 -8.80
C ILE A 92 1.47 1.32 -10.04
N TYR A 93 0.42 0.75 -10.62
CA TYR A 93 -0.26 1.35 -11.78
C TYR A 93 -0.77 2.79 -11.50
N ARG A 94 -1.36 3.04 -10.33
CA ARG A 94 -1.87 4.38 -9.97
C ARG A 94 -0.76 5.42 -9.74
N SER A 95 0.45 4.99 -9.40
CA SER A 95 1.56 5.87 -9.03
C SER A 95 2.47 6.26 -10.20
N PHE A 96 2.41 5.53 -11.31
CA PHE A 96 3.30 5.73 -12.46
C PHE A 96 2.50 5.76 -13.76
N GLY A 97 2.81 6.72 -14.64
CA GLY A 97 2.05 6.91 -15.88
C GLY A 97 2.36 5.90 -16.98
N SER A 98 3.51 5.22 -16.89
CA SER A 98 3.98 4.29 -17.92
C SER A 98 4.76 3.11 -17.34
N PRO A 99 4.80 1.95 -18.04
CA PRO A 99 5.64 0.82 -17.65
C PRO A 99 7.14 1.13 -17.72
N ASP A 100 7.56 2.11 -18.53
CA ASP A 100 8.96 2.49 -18.70
C ASP A 100 9.49 3.26 -17.48
N GLU A 101 8.64 4.05 -16.82
CA GLU A 101 8.99 4.74 -15.57
C GLU A 101 9.36 3.77 -14.43
N VAL A 102 8.75 2.58 -14.43
CA VAL A 102 8.98 1.57 -13.38
C VAL A 102 10.03 0.54 -13.77
N ALA A 103 10.51 0.53 -15.01
CA ALA A 103 11.43 -0.50 -15.53
C ALA A 103 12.82 -0.50 -14.86
N LYS A 104 13.19 0.61 -14.20
CA LYS A 104 14.46 0.74 -13.48
C LYS A 104 14.35 0.43 -12.00
N LEU A 105 13.12 0.28 -11.49
CA LEU A 105 12.81 0.09 -10.09
C LEU A 105 12.51 -1.38 -9.82
N THR A 106 12.90 -1.89 -8.66
CA THR A 106 12.34 -3.16 -8.17
C THR A 106 10.88 -2.98 -7.79
N VAL A 107 10.18 -4.10 -7.61
CA VAL A 107 8.76 -4.08 -7.21
C VAL A 107 8.57 -3.44 -5.83
N GLU A 108 9.56 -3.56 -4.94
CA GLU A 108 9.56 -2.93 -3.63
C GLU A 108 9.85 -1.42 -3.73
N GLU A 109 10.86 -1.01 -4.49
CA GLU A 109 11.18 0.40 -4.72
C GLU A 109 10.00 1.14 -5.37
N ALA A 110 9.38 0.54 -6.39
CA ALA A 110 8.20 1.12 -7.04
C ALA A 110 7.02 1.24 -6.08
N TYR A 111 6.85 0.29 -5.15
CA TYR A 111 5.79 0.37 -4.15
C TYR A 111 6.08 1.44 -3.08
N ALA A 112 7.33 1.59 -2.63
CA ALA A 112 7.74 2.59 -1.65
C ALA A 112 7.62 4.03 -2.20
N GLU A 113 7.96 4.24 -3.47
CA GLU A 113 7.91 5.55 -4.12
C GLU A 113 6.47 6.11 -4.24
N ARG A 114 5.45 5.27 -4.02
CA ARG A 114 4.05 5.69 -3.88
C ARG A 114 3.85 6.79 -2.83
N GLU A 115 4.54 6.71 -1.70
CA GLU A 115 4.36 7.70 -0.62
C GLU A 115 4.84 9.08 -1.03
N ARG A 116 5.88 9.15 -1.87
CA ARG A 116 6.44 10.41 -2.39
C ARG A 116 5.62 11.01 -3.52
N ARG A 117 4.92 10.17 -4.29
CA ARG A 117 4.13 10.59 -5.46
C ARG A 117 2.65 10.84 -5.18
N GLN A 118 2.16 10.53 -3.97
CA GLN A 118 0.80 10.91 -3.60
C GLN A 118 0.73 12.43 -3.43
N PRO A 119 -0.10 13.15 -4.20
CA PRO A 119 -0.29 14.57 -3.96
C PRO A 119 -0.84 14.76 -2.55
N ALA A 120 -0.22 15.68 -1.79
CA ALA A 120 -0.83 16.21 -0.58
C ALA A 120 -2.25 16.64 -0.96
N ARG A 121 -3.25 16.11 -0.25
CA ARG A 121 -4.66 16.37 -0.51
C ARG A 121 -4.86 17.88 -0.65
N ALA A 122 -5.25 18.32 -1.85
CA ALA A 122 -5.72 19.68 -2.02
C ALA A 122 -7.01 19.80 -1.19
N ASP A 123 -6.96 20.62 -0.15
CA ASP A 123 -8.14 21.05 0.59
C ASP A 123 -9.01 21.84 -0.39
N ASP A 124 -10.01 21.16 -0.94
CA ASP A 124 -11.04 21.76 -1.79
C ASP A 124 -12.00 22.55 -0.89
N ASP A 125 -11.63 23.80 -0.63
CA ASP A 125 -12.38 24.77 0.14
C ASP A 125 -13.48 25.41 -0.75
N GLY A 126 -14.46 24.57 -1.11
CA GLY A 126 -15.70 25.00 -1.76
C GLY A 126 -16.69 25.51 -0.71
N ALA A 127 -16.73 26.83 -0.52
CA ALA A 127 -17.74 27.50 0.28
C ALA A 127 -19.14 27.23 -0.29
N ASP A 128 -19.95 26.48 0.44
CA ASP A 128 -21.33 26.15 0.07
C ASP A 128 -22.26 26.51 1.23
N VAL A 129 -23.25 27.36 0.93
CA VAL A 129 -24.17 28.02 1.87
C VAL A 129 -25.26 27.04 2.30
N ALA A 130 -24.90 26.09 3.17
CA ALA A 130 -25.84 25.17 3.81
C ALA A 130 -25.99 25.53 5.31
N PRO A 131 -27.19 25.35 5.91
CA PRO A 131 -27.38 25.53 7.34
C PRO A 131 -26.41 24.63 8.13
N ALA A 132 -25.92 25.11 9.28
CA ALA A 132 -24.81 24.50 10.03
C ALA A 132 -25.00 22.99 10.28
N SER A 133 -26.23 22.55 10.57
CA SER A 133 -26.57 21.14 10.79
C SER A 133 -26.42 20.25 9.54
N GLU A 134 -26.77 20.74 8.36
CA GLU A 134 -26.59 19.99 7.10
C GLU A 134 -25.13 19.97 6.66
N ARG A 135 -24.39 21.05 6.94
CA ARG A 135 -22.95 21.12 6.69
C ARG A 135 -22.19 20.14 7.56
N GLU A 136 -22.53 20.04 8.85
CA GLU A 136 -21.94 19.09 9.80
C GLU A 136 -22.25 17.64 9.41
N VAL A 137 -23.48 17.32 8.99
CA VAL A 137 -23.83 15.97 8.52
C VAL A 137 -23.14 15.62 7.20
N ARG A 138 -23.03 16.59 6.27
CA ARG A 138 -22.30 16.40 5.00
C ARG A 138 -20.81 16.21 5.24
N GLN A 139 -20.22 16.97 6.16
CA GLN A 139 -18.84 16.80 6.60
C GLN A 139 -18.64 15.45 7.28
N LEU A 140 -19.53 15.02 8.17
CA LEU A 140 -19.48 13.70 8.80
C LEU A 140 -19.53 12.58 7.76
N ARG A 141 -20.44 12.66 6.77
CA ARG A 141 -20.50 11.69 5.66
C ARG A 141 -19.22 11.67 4.82
N LYS A 142 -18.66 12.83 4.51
CA LYS A 142 -17.39 12.96 3.76
C LYS A 142 -16.23 12.35 4.56
N SER A 143 -16.17 12.62 5.86
CA SER A 143 -15.15 12.09 6.77
C SER A 143 -15.26 10.58 6.93
N VAL A 144 -16.45 10.02 7.18
CA VAL A 144 -16.65 8.57 7.29
C VAL A 144 -16.28 7.86 5.99
N LYS A 145 -16.66 8.43 4.83
CA LYS A 145 -16.26 7.91 3.52
C LYS A 145 -14.74 7.94 3.34
N SER A 146 -14.09 9.04 3.69
CA SER A 146 -12.62 9.15 3.62
C SER A 146 -11.93 8.15 4.53
N ILE A 147 -12.42 7.96 5.77
CA ILE A 147 -11.86 6.99 6.71
C ILE A 147 -11.96 5.57 6.13
N ALA A 148 -13.09 5.20 5.54
CA ALA A 148 -13.26 3.89 4.91
C ALA A 148 -12.29 3.67 3.74
N GLU A 149 -12.17 4.65 2.84
CA GLU A 149 -11.25 4.59 1.69
C GLU A 149 -9.77 4.57 2.11
N GLN A 150 -9.42 5.36 3.15
CA GLN A 150 -8.06 5.38 3.70
C GLN A 150 -7.73 4.07 4.42
N THR A 151 -8.68 3.49 5.17
CA THR A 151 -8.48 2.22 5.85
C THR A 151 -8.23 1.10 4.86
N GLU A 152 -8.98 1.03 3.74
CA GLU A 152 -8.71 0.07 2.66
C GLU A 152 -7.28 0.23 2.12
N SER A 153 -6.81 1.47 1.96
CA SER A 153 -5.45 1.75 1.49
C SER A 153 -4.35 1.45 2.51
N VAL A 154 -4.60 1.55 3.82
CA VAL A 154 -3.59 1.36 4.88
C VAL A 154 -3.46 -0.12 5.24
N VAL A 155 -4.54 -0.90 5.11
CA VAL A 155 -4.50 -2.37 5.21
C VAL A 155 -3.50 -2.95 4.20
N ASP A 156 -3.40 -2.37 3.00
CA ASP A 156 -2.42 -2.77 1.98
C ASP A 156 -0.96 -2.46 2.37
N ALA A 157 -0.72 -1.44 3.21
CA ALA A 157 0.61 -1.08 3.70
C ALA A 157 1.03 -1.91 4.92
N ALA A 158 0.09 -2.24 5.80
CA ALA A 158 0.33 -3.04 7.00
C ALA A 158 0.87 -4.45 6.70
N ALA A 159 0.55 -5.00 5.52
CA ALA A 159 1.02 -6.33 5.09
C ALA A 159 2.56 -6.41 4.91
N PHE A 160 3.24 -5.27 4.77
CA PHE A 160 4.70 -5.19 4.59
C PHE A 160 5.38 -4.42 5.73
N ALA A 161 4.65 -4.09 6.79
CA ALA A 161 5.23 -3.38 7.93
C ALA A 161 6.26 -4.27 8.64
N PRO A 162 7.47 -3.76 8.92
CA PRO A 162 8.44 -4.47 9.74
C PRO A 162 7.87 -4.81 11.13
N PRO A 163 8.31 -5.90 11.79
CA PRO A 163 7.76 -6.31 13.08
C PRO A 163 7.80 -5.24 14.18
N GLU A 164 8.84 -4.40 14.19
CA GLU A 164 8.96 -3.29 15.15
C GLU A 164 7.95 -2.18 14.88
N GLU A 165 7.72 -1.84 13.62
CA GLU A 165 6.72 -0.84 13.23
C GLU A 165 5.31 -1.36 13.53
N ALA A 166 5.04 -2.65 13.28
CA ALA A 166 3.78 -3.28 13.61
C ALA A 166 3.47 -3.21 15.12
N ARG A 167 4.47 -3.42 15.99
CA ARG A 167 4.30 -3.30 17.45
C ARG A 167 3.90 -1.89 17.89
N ILE A 168 4.40 -0.86 17.21
CA ILE A 168 4.06 0.55 17.46
C ILE A 168 2.66 0.87 16.93
N LEU A 169 2.32 0.36 15.73
CA LEU A 169 1.07 0.68 15.06
C LEU A 169 -0.15 -0.06 15.62
N ILE A 170 0.00 -1.29 16.12
CA ILE A 170 -1.09 -2.09 16.70
C ILE A 170 -1.89 -1.33 17.77
N PRO A 171 -1.30 -0.74 18.83
CA PRO A 171 -2.07 -0.03 19.85
C PRO A 171 -2.75 1.23 19.31
N VAL A 172 -2.13 1.93 18.36
CA VAL A 172 -2.72 3.12 17.70
C VAL A 172 -3.98 2.73 16.92
N ILE A 173 -3.90 1.64 16.15
CA ILE A 173 -5.04 1.12 15.38
C ILE A 173 -6.14 0.59 16.30
N GLN A 174 -5.80 -0.10 17.39
CA GLN A 174 -6.78 -0.55 18.37
C GLN A 174 -7.56 0.62 19.00
N ASN A 175 -6.86 1.71 19.32
CA ASN A 175 -7.51 2.92 19.83
C ASN A 175 -8.43 3.57 18.78
N ALA A 176 -7.99 3.63 17.51
CA ALA A 176 -8.84 4.11 16.43
C ALA A 176 -10.10 3.26 16.22
N ILE A 177 -9.99 1.92 16.32
CA ILE A 177 -11.13 1.00 16.25
C ILE A 177 -12.12 1.29 17.38
N GLN A 178 -11.64 1.50 18.61
CA GLN A 178 -12.48 1.82 19.76
C GLN A 178 -13.32 3.08 19.51
N HIS A 179 -12.71 4.17 19.04
CA HIS A 179 -13.43 5.40 18.72
C HIS A 179 -14.42 5.24 17.56
N LEU A 180 -14.10 4.42 16.56
CA LEU A 180 -15.03 4.12 15.46
C LEU A 180 -16.23 3.30 15.95
N GLN A 181 -16.03 2.38 16.90
CA GLN A 181 -17.14 1.64 17.53
C GLN A 181 -18.04 2.55 18.37
N GLU A 182 -17.46 3.51 19.10
CA GLU A 182 -18.22 4.56 19.80
C GLU A 182 -19.05 5.39 18.82
N LEU A 183 -18.45 5.82 17.70
CA LEU A 183 -19.15 6.54 16.64
C LEU A 183 -20.34 5.74 16.08
N VAL A 184 -20.15 4.45 15.80
CA VAL A 184 -21.24 3.56 15.36
C VAL A 184 -22.35 3.51 16.41
N THR A 185 -22.00 3.35 17.69
CA THR A 185 -22.97 3.32 18.79
C THR A 185 -23.79 4.60 18.84
N TYR A 186 -23.16 5.78 18.70
CA TYR A 186 -23.88 7.05 18.66
C TYR A 186 -24.82 7.16 17.44
N LEU A 187 -24.38 6.70 16.26
CA LEU A 187 -25.21 6.71 15.05
C LEU A 187 -26.41 5.75 15.18
N GLU A 188 -26.23 4.58 15.78
CA GLU A 188 -27.31 3.62 16.06
C GLU A 188 -28.33 4.20 17.05
N GLN A 189 -27.88 4.86 18.12
CA GLN A 189 -28.76 5.54 19.07
C GLN A 189 -29.57 6.66 18.40
N GLN A 190 -28.95 7.47 17.54
CA GLN A 190 -29.65 8.52 16.79
C GLN A 190 -30.66 7.94 15.78
N ALA A 191 -30.31 6.85 15.10
CA ALA A 191 -31.22 6.15 14.20
C ALA A 191 -32.44 5.58 14.97
N ALA A 192 -32.22 5.02 16.16
CA ALA A 192 -33.30 4.51 17.02
C ALA A 192 -34.20 5.62 17.57
N THR A 193 -33.64 6.78 17.90
CA THR A 193 -34.41 7.94 18.42
C THR A 193 -35.39 8.49 17.38
N THR A 194 -35.05 8.40 16.09
CA THR A 194 -35.91 8.84 14.98
C THR A 194 -37.11 7.90 14.76
N GLY A 195 -37.03 6.65 15.23
CA GLY A 195 -38.12 5.65 15.11
C GLY A 195 -39.20 5.71 16.20
N VAL A 196 -39.00 6.49 17.28
CA VAL A 196 -39.90 6.47 18.47
C VAL A 196 -40.88 7.67 18.50
N VAL A 197 -40.69 8.69 17.66
CA VAL A 197 -41.58 9.88 17.63
C VAL A 197 -42.67 9.73 16.58
N SER A 198 -43.58 8.75 16.74
CA SER A 198 -44.82 8.70 15.95
C SER A 198 -45.98 7.97 16.63
N VAL A 199 -46.20 8.12 17.95
CA VAL A 199 -47.49 7.74 18.56
C VAL A 199 -47.81 8.58 19.81
N ALA A 200 -47.81 9.91 19.73
CA ALA A 200 -48.29 10.72 20.88
C ALA A 200 -48.76 12.13 20.50
N SER A 201 -49.68 12.29 19.53
CA SER A 201 -50.50 13.51 19.43
C SER A 201 -51.65 13.36 18.45
N VAL A 202 -52.70 12.61 18.81
CA VAL A 202 -54.10 12.97 18.48
C VAL A 202 -55.03 12.27 19.48
N LYS A 203 -55.36 12.94 20.58
CA LYS A 203 -56.66 12.82 21.26
C LYS A 203 -56.79 13.87 22.36
N ARG A 204 -57.20 15.07 21.98
CA ARG A 204 -58.09 15.90 22.80
C ARG A 204 -58.97 16.77 21.89
N LEU A 205 -60.22 16.91 22.35
CA LEU A 205 -61.27 17.85 21.93
C LEU A 205 -62.05 17.40 20.70
N ARG A 206 -63.38 17.35 20.64
CA ARG A 206 -64.56 17.51 21.55
C ARG A 206 -65.79 17.21 20.64
N PRO A 207 -67.06 17.11 21.07
CA PRO A 207 -67.80 18.09 21.90
C PRO A 207 -68.01 17.67 23.35
#